data_AF-A0A1I1V1J6-F1
#
_entry.id   AF-A0A1I1V1J6-F1
#
_cell.length_a   1.000
_cell.length_b   1.000
_cell.length_c   1.000
_cell.angle_alpha   90.00
_cell.angle_beta   90.00
_cell.angle_gamma   90.00
#
_symmetry.space_group_name_H-M   'P 1'
#
loop_
_entity.id
_entity.type
_entity.pdbx_description
1 polymer ?
#
loop_
_entity_poly.entity_id
_entity_poly.type
_entity_poly.pdbx_seq_one_letter_code
_entity_poly.pdbx_strand_id
1 'polypeptide(L)'
;MFYIKRNAEGELLRVQPEPFEGMNGELTADSEEARAWFSNQNVESSLLQLKQSDLDMIRVLEDLIDVLIKKGVVRITDLPEAAQSKLMGRSRARDALGGMNRLINDEERGLI
;
A
#
# COMPACT_ATOMS: atom_id res chain seq x y z
N MET A 1 11.61 4.07 30.01
CA MET A 1 10.52 3.12 30.34
C MET A 1 9.49 3.25 29.24
N PHE A 2 8.90 2.16 28.77
CA PHE A 2 7.80 2.12 27.82
C PHE A 2 6.54 1.63 28.52
N TYR A 3 5.38 2.14 28.09
CA TYR A 3 4.08 1.66 28.54
C TYR A 3 3.59 0.61 27.56
N ILE A 4 3.02 -0.48 28.07
CA ILE A 4 2.65 -1.63 27.25
C ILE A 4 1.23 -2.12 27.50
N LYS A 5 0.67 -2.78 26.50
CA LYS A 5 -0.57 -3.54 26.60
C LYS A 5 -0.29 -4.97 26.16
N ARG A 6 -0.66 -5.94 27.00
CA ARG A 6 -0.61 -7.38 26.71
C ARG A 6 -2.00 -7.98 26.54
N ASN A 7 -2.13 -9.05 25.76
CA ASN A 7 -3.35 -9.88 25.73
C ASN A 7 -3.42 -10.81 26.96
N ALA A 8 -4.47 -11.65 27.04
CA ALA A 8 -4.65 -12.60 28.12
C ALA A 8 -3.59 -13.71 28.14
N GLU A 9 -2.99 -13.99 26.98
CA GLU A 9 -1.90 -14.94 26.77
C GLU A 9 -0.51 -14.36 27.13
N GLY A 10 -0.41 -13.07 27.45
CA GLY A 10 0.82 -12.39 27.84
C GLY A 10 1.64 -11.80 26.68
N GLU A 11 1.15 -11.87 25.45
CA GLU A 11 1.80 -11.31 24.26
C GLU A 11 1.65 -9.79 24.20
N LEU A 12 2.70 -9.10 23.77
CA LEU A 12 2.66 -7.66 23.54
C LEU A 12 1.71 -7.33 22.38
N LEU A 13 0.77 -6.44 22.64
CA LEU A 13 -0.14 -5.87 21.63
C LEU A 13 0.24 -4.45 21.26
N ARG A 14 0.81 -3.68 22.20
CA ARG A 14 1.16 -2.28 22.00
C ARG A 14 2.28 -1.86 22.94
N VAL A 15 3.23 -1.07 22.44
CA VAL A 15 4.32 -0.45 23.19
C VAL A 15 4.39 1.02 22.82
N GLN A 16 4.40 1.94 23.80
CA GLN A 16 4.49 3.38 23.57
C GLN A 16 5.44 4.07 24.56
N PRO A 17 6.08 5.20 24.16
CA PRO A 17 6.91 6.00 25.05
C PRO A 17 6.09 6.79 26.08
N GLU A 18 4.79 6.98 25.85
CA GLU A 18 3.88 7.73 26.72
C GLU A 18 2.76 6.81 27.25
N PRO A 19 2.19 7.09 28.44
CA PRO A 19 1.03 6.36 28.95
C PRO A 19 -0.15 6.46 28.00
N PHE A 20 -0.89 5.38 27.83
CA PHE A 20 -2.09 5.35 26.98
C PHE A 20 -3.23 4.57 27.62
N GLU A 21 -4.45 4.84 27.16
CA GLU A 21 -5.65 4.22 27.68
C GLU A 21 -5.66 2.70 27.45
N GLY A 22 -5.87 1.93 28.52
CA GLY A 22 -5.87 0.46 28.47
C GLY A 22 -4.49 -0.18 28.49
N MET A 23 -3.43 0.55 28.87
CA MET A 23 -2.15 -0.04 29.24
C MET A 23 -2.32 -0.95 30.48
N ASN A 24 -1.59 -2.06 30.52
CA ASN A 24 -1.63 -3.03 31.62
C ASN A 24 -0.24 -3.41 32.15
N GLY A 25 0.80 -2.68 31.73
CA GLY A 25 2.15 -2.88 32.25
C GLY A 25 3.14 -1.84 31.75
N GLU A 26 4.37 -1.97 32.25
CA GLU A 26 5.53 -1.19 31.85
C GLU A 26 6.67 -2.12 31.43
N LEU A 27 7.48 -1.65 30.49
CA LEU A 27 8.63 -2.38 29.95
C LEU A 27 9.86 -1.48 29.95
N THR A 28 11.00 -2.01 30.39
CA THR A 28 12.26 -1.27 30.32
C THR A 28 12.73 -1.14 28.87
N ALA A 29 13.27 0.03 28.53
CA ALA A 29 13.68 0.32 27.14
C ALA A 29 14.85 -0.55 26.67
N ASP A 30 15.71 -0.96 27.60
CA ASP A 30 16.88 -1.81 27.33
C ASP A 30 16.56 -3.32 27.37
N SER A 31 15.30 -3.69 27.59
CA SER A 31 14.92 -5.10 27.58
C SER A 31 15.05 -5.70 26.18
N GLU A 32 15.45 -6.97 26.10
CA GLU A 32 15.51 -7.72 24.85
C GLU A 32 14.13 -7.76 24.16
N GLU A 33 13.07 -7.86 24.96
CA GLU A 33 11.68 -7.85 24.49
C GLU A 33 11.29 -6.52 23.81
N ALA A 34 11.68 -5.37 24.38
CA ALA A 34 11.46 -4.06 23.75
C ALA A 34 12.19 -3.96 22.41
N ARG A 35 13.46 -4.40 22.35
CA ARG A 35 14.25 -4.39 21.12
C ARG A 35 13.65 -5.30 20.05
N ALA A 36 13.18 -6.49 20.43
CA ALA A 36 12.52 -7.43 19.53
C ALA A 36 11.20 -6.85 18.96
N TRP A 37 10.39 -6.19 19.80
CA TRP A 37 9.15 -5.52 19.36
C TRP A 37 9.40 -4.50 18.26
N PHE A 38 10.33 -3.56 18.50
CA PHE A 38 10.64 -2.52 17.51
C PHE A 38 11.31 -3.08 16.26
N SER A 39 12.15 -4.13 16.38
CA SER A 39 12.71 -4.82 15.23
C SER A 39 11.63 -5.45 14.35
N ASN A 40 10.67 -6.15 14.95
CA ASN A 40 9.57 -6.78 14.21
C ASN A 40 8.65 -5.73 13.55
N GLN A 41 8.33 -4.63 14.24
CA GLN A 41 7.56 -3.54 13.64
C GLN A 41 8.30 -2.87 12.48
N ASN A 42 9.62 -2.70 12.56
CA ASN A 42 10.41 -2.16 11.46
C ASN A 42 10.39 -3.10 10.24
N VAL A 43 10.47 -4.41 10.45
CA VAL A 43 10.33 -5.40 9.37
C VAL A 43 8.94 -5.35 8.75
N GLU A 44 7.89 -5.35 9.56
CA GLU A 44 6.50 -5.27 9.08
C GLU A 44 6.25 -3.96 8.29
N SER A 45 6.72 -2.83 8.83
CA SER A 45 6.65 -1.53 8.16
C SER A 45 7.41 -1.53 6.83
N SER A 46 8.62 -2.11 6.79
CA SER A 46 9.42 -2.23 5.58
C SER A 46 8.73 -3.11 4.53
N LEU A 47 8.08 -4.20 4.95
CA LEU A 47 7.30 -5.06 4.06
C LEU A 47 6.06 -4.35 3.51
N LEU A 48 5.37 -3.55 4.32
CA LEU A 48 4.25 -2.72 3.86
C LEU A 48 4.71 -1.65 2.86
N GLN A 49 5.84 -0.99 3.12
CA GLN A 49 6.44 -0.02 2.22
C GLN A 49 6.86 -0.66 0.89
N LEU A 50 7.46 -1.86 0.93
CA LEU A 50 7.82 -2.61 -0.26
C LEU A 50 6.57 -2.97 -1.08
N LYS A 51 5.51 -3.49 -0.44
CA LYS A 51 4.25 -3.77 -1.12
C LYS A 51 3.65 -2.52 -1.76
N GLN A 52 3.71 -1.38 -1.09
CA GLN A 52 3.25 -0.11 -1.66
C GLN A 52 4.12 0.31 -2.86
N SER A 53 5.44 0.20 -2.75
CA SER A 53 6.37 0.47 -3.85
C SER A 53 6.10 -0.43 -5.06
N ASP A 54 5.76 -1.70 -4.86
CA ASP A 54 5.39 -2.62 -5.94
C ASP A 54 4.09 -2.19 -6.63
N LEU A 55 3.10 -1.72 -5.86
CA LEU A 55 1.85 -1.17 -6.41
C LEU A 55 2.09 0.12 -7.21
N ASP A 56 2.98 0.98 -6.75
CA ASP A 56 3.33 2.20 -7.48
C ASP A 56 4.11 1.87 -8.76
N MET A 57 5.04 0.92 -8.69
CA MET A 57 5.81 0.44 -9.84
C MET A 57 4.91 -0.15 -10.93
N ILE A 58 3.88 -0.90 -10.55
CA ILE A 58 2.98 -1.54 -11.51
C ILE A 58 2.24 -0.50 -12.37
N ARG A 59 1.96 0.69 -11.83
CA ARG A 59 1.32 1.81 -12.56
C ARG A 59 2.29 2.41 -13.58
N VAL A 60 3.55 2.57 -13.20
CA VAL A 60 4.61 3.04 -14.10
C VAL A 60 4.83 2.06 -15.25
N LEU A 61 4.83 0.75 -14.96
CA LEU A 61 4.93 -0.29 -15.99
C LEU A 61 3.74 -0.26 -16.96
N GLU A 62 2.52 -0.05 -16.46
CA GLU A 62 1.33 0.09 -17.29
C GLU A 62 1.44 1.26 -18.26
N ASP A 63 1.82 2.45 -17.76
CA ASP A 63 2.01 3.64 -18.62
C ASP A 63 3.16 3.43 -19.63
N LEU A 64 4.25 2.75 -19.23
CA LEU A 64 5.34 2.41 -20.15
C LEU A 64 4.89 1.46 -21.26
N ILE A 65 4.14 0.40 -20.91
CA ILE A 65 3.59 -0.56 -21.88
C ILE A 65 2.68 0.16 -22.87
N ASP A 66 1.80 1.04 -22.39
CA ASP A 66 0.93 1.87 -23.24
C ASP A 66 1.73 2.74 -24.21
N VAL A 67 2.81 3.37 -23.76
CA VAL A 67 3.70 4.17 -24.62
C VAL A 67 4.37 3.29 -25.68
N LEU A 68 4.86 2.11 -25.30
CA LEU A 68 5.52 1.18 -26.23
C LEU A 68 4.54 0.65 -27.27
N ILE A 69 3.29 0.35 -26.88
CA ILE A 69 2.22 -0.06 -27.80
C ILE A 69 1.87 1.08 -28.76
N LYS A 70 1.68 2.31 -28.26
CA LYS A 70 1.38 3.49 -29.11
C LYS A 70 2.49 3.81 -30.10
N LYS A 71 3.75 3.57 -29.72
CA LYS A 71 4.91 3.72 -30.60
C LYS A 71 5.10 2.54 -31.56
N GLY A 72 4.29 1.49 -31.45
CA GLY A 72 4.39 0.28 -32.27
C GLY A 72 5.63 -0.58 -32.00
N VAL A 73 6.29 -0.37 -30.85
CA VAL A 73 7.50 -1.12 -30.45
C VAL A 73 7.14 -2.51 -29.94
N VAL A 74 6.00 -2.63 -29.26
CA VAL A 74 5.46 -3.89 -28.73
C VAL A 74 3.99 -3.98 -29.14
N ARG A 75 3.50 -5.18 -29.49
CA ARG A 75 2.07 -5.43 -29.68
C ARG A 75 1.53 -6.17 -28.46
N ILE A 76 0.28 -5.92 -28.11
CA ILE A 76 -0.36 -6.64 -26.99
C ILE A 76 -0.35 -8.16 -27.19
N THR A 77 -0.43 -8.61 -28.43
CA THR A 77 -0.37 -10.03 -28.83
C THR A 77 0.99 -10.68 -28.61
N ASP A 78 2.05 -9.88 -28.39
CA ASP A 78 3.40 -10.37 -28.14
C ASP A 78 3.57 -10.79 -26.66
N LEU A 79 2.61 -10.42 -25.80
CA LEU A 79 2.62 -10.74 -24.38
C LEU A 79 1.88 -12.08 -24.11
N PRO A 80 2.22 -12.81 -23.03
CA PRO A 80 1.46 -14.00 -22.62
C PRO A 80 -0.02 -13.70 -22.36
N GLU A 81 -0.93 -14.64 -22.62
CA GLU A 81 -2.38 -14.45 -22.44
C GLU A 81 -2.75 -13.92 -21.04
N ALA A 82 -2.08 -14.40 -20.00
CA ALA A 82 -2.27 -13.93 -18.64
C ALA A 82 -1.92 -12.44 -18.47
N ALA A 83 -0.88 -11.95 -19.15
CA ALA A 83 -0.50 -10.55 -19.13
C ALA A 83 -1.47 -9.70 -19.96
N GLN A 84 -1.92 -10.19 -21.11
CA GLN A 84 -2.94 -9.53 -21.94
C GLN A 84 -4.23 -9.29 -21.14
N SER A 85 -4.77 -10.34 -20.51
CA SER A 85 -5.99 -10.27 -19.71
C SER A 85 -5.87 -9.27 -18.54
N LYS A 86 -4.71 -9.26 -17.86
CA LYS A 86 -4.44 -8.31 -16.77
C LYS A 86 -4.37 -6.87 -17.27
N LEU A 87 -3.68 -6.60 -18.36
CA LEU A 87 -3.59 -5.25 -18.94
C LEU A 87 -4.96 -4.74 -19.40
N MET A 88 -5.75 -5.59 -20.07
CA MET A 88 -7.13 -5.24 -20.47
C MET A 88 -8.02 -4.98 -19.25
N GLY A 89 -7.93 -5.80 -18.21
CA GLY A 89 -8.69 -5.60 -16.97
C GLY A 89 -8.35 -4.29 -16.27
N ARG A 90 -7.07 -3.95 -16.21
CA ARG A 90 -6.59 -2.70 -15.58
C ARG A 90 -6.97 -1.47 -16.39
N SER A 91 -6.82 -1.50 -17.71
CA SER A 91 -7.26 -0.42 -18.61
C SER A 91 -8.74 -0.11 -18.41
N ARG A 92 -9.61 -1.14 -18.35
CA ARG A 92 -11.05 -0.97 -18.08
C ARG A 92 -11.33 -0.36 -16.71
N ALA A 93 -10.63 -0.81 -15.67
CA ALA A 93 -10.77 -0.24 -14.33
C ALA A 93 -10.36 1.24 -14.30
N ARG A 94 -9.31 1.60 -15.04
CA ARG A 94 -8.84 2.98 -15.19
C ARG A 94 -9.84 3.85 -15.93
N ASP A 95 -10.44 3.34 -17.01
CA ASP A 95 -11.46 4.06 -17.78
C ASP A 95 -12.74 4.26 -16.96
N ALA A 96 -13.14 3.27 -16.15
CA ALA A 96 -14.29 3.41 -15.25
C ALA A 96 -14.04 4.51 -14.19
N LEU A 97 -12.87 4.51 -13.54
CA LEU A 97 -12.51 5.51 -12.53
C LEU A 97 -12.23 6.89 -13.13
N GLY A 98 -11.58 6.96 -14.29
CA GLY A 98 -11.31 8.19 -15.02
C GLY A 98 -12.58 8.80 -15.64
N GLY A 99 -13.52 7.96 -16.08
CA GLY A 99 -14.85 8.35 -16.53
C GLY A 99 -15.70 8.94 -15.39
N MET A 100 -15.69 8.31 -14.21
CA MET A 100 -16.30 8.86 -13.00
C MET A 100 -15.68 10.20 -12.59
N ASN A 101 -14.35 10.31 -12.64
CA ASN A 101 -13.68 11.56 -12.30
C ASN A 101 -13.97 12.67 -13.33
N ARG A 102 -14.24 12.34 -14.60
CA ARG A 102 -14.66 13.31 -15.61
C ARG A 102 -16.09 13.81 -15.37
N LEU A 103 -17.01 12.92 -15.00
CA LEU A 103 -18.41 13.26 -14.70
C LEU A 103 -18.53 14.17 -13.47
N ILE A 104 -17.72 13.95 -12.43
CA ILE A 104 -17.70 14.80 -11.22
C ILE A 104 -17.14 16.20 -11.52
N ASN A 105 -16.12 16.30 -12.38
CA ASN A 105 -15.52 17.58 -12.75
C ASN A 105 -16.37 18.40 -13.76
N ASP A 106 -17.27 17.75 -14.52
CA ASP A 106 -18.18 18.44 -15.43
C ASP A 106 -19.33 19.14 -14.69
N GLU A 107 -19.67 18.75 -13.44
CA GLU A 107 -20.69 19.40 -12.62
C GLU A 107 -20.22 20.72 -11.96
N GLU A 108 -18.91 20.89 -11.73
CA GLU A 108 -18.35 22.15 -11.17
C GLU A 108 -18.11 23.25 -12.21
N ARG A 109 -18.16 22.94 -13.52
CA ARG A 109 -17.98 23.92 -14.60
C ARG A 109 -19.28 24.57 -15.09
N GLY A 110 -20.41 24.24 -14.45
CA GLY A 110 -21.76 24.65 -14.87
C GLY A 110 -22.33 25.92 -14.21
N LEU A 111 -21.53 26.74 -13.54
CA LEU A 111 -21.97 28.03 -12.98
C LEU A 111 -21.01 29.13 -13.42
N ILE A 112 -21.30 29.70 -14.59
CA ILE A 112 -20.83 31.03 -15.02
C ILE A 112 -21.92 32.03 -14.62
#